data_AF-A0A2L0UGK5-F1
#
_entry.id   AF-A0A2L0UGK5-F1
#
_cell.length_a   1.000
_cell.length_b   1.000
_cell.length_c   1.000
_cell.angle_alpha   90.00
_cell.angle_beta   90.00
_cell.angle_gamma   90.00
#
_symmetry.space_group_name_H-M   'P 1'
#
loop_
_entity.id
_entity.type
_entity.pdbx_description
1 polymer ?
#
loop_
_entity_poly.entity_id
_entity_poly.type
_entity_poly.pdbx_seq_one_letter_code
_entity_poly.pdbx_strand_id
1 'polypeptide(L)'
;MLHFPSKNSAAHTADPADVTRLHQLLGDHVWAFSNCRVDAPGLPVAEVDWLFYNSTNGTFILSEWKRFPAAVVRVKDAGEAWTLGNQSVVPNPLEQVGKQLDAVRRALRLNICREHFPSADQHSINLYPTVYSPQVNEATRRERLRYGVVHGSLDDVALMVERRAVTVPLVAAGGSAQVALAEALAELFRCSISQAVRRKIAPPAPVPPSPRVRIAAIYRELAALHLELAALVDEGLVTPSGTQAPELLASPSTATSMVPSKVPAAAPIGAPESPAVAMAAGPVTQKAAPPVAEPAKKTPSVNGHLQRHVLKHVPPSAGPEHVRAAFLAALQDGHLRKSGVHVGQFGGYVGLLLDGGRKLADLGLGSLEKWCLTQATAAGIAAVKDPTAPSIVRLGKPAQT
;
A
#
# COMPACT_ATOMS: atom_id res chain seq x y z
N MET A 1 5.46 5.27 5.51
CA MET A 1 4.82 6.59 5.50
C MET A 1 4.80 7.14 4.09
N LEU A 2 3.85 8.03 3.82
CA LEU A 2 3.85 8.90 2.65
C LEU A 2 4.44 10.24 3.06
N HIS A 3 5.51 10.67 2.41
CA HIS A 3 6.22 11.90 2.76
C HIS A 3 5.87 13.03 1.78
N PHE A 4 5.55 14.19 2.34
CA PHE A 4 5.15 15.41 1.64
C PHE A 4 6.12 16.53 2.03
N PRO A 5 7.25 16.70 1.30
CA PRO A 5 8.22 17.73 1.61
C PRO A 5 7.74 19.12 1.14
N SER A 6 8.08 20.15 1.91
CA SER A 6 7.82 21.56 1.60
C SER A 6 8.15 21.94 0.15
N LYS A 7 7.30 22.77 -0.47
CA LYS A 7 7.56 23.43 -1.77
C LYS A 7 8.55 24.60 -1.62
N ASN A 8 8.78 25.09 -0.39
CA ASN A 8 9.62 26.25 -0.14
C ASN A 8 11.11 25.88 -0.17
N SER A 9 11.85 26.35 -1.17
CA SER A 9 13.30 26.12 -1.30
C SER A 9 14.15 26.81 -0.24
N ALA A 10 13.59 27.79 0.49
CA ALA A 10 14.25 28.45 1.62
C ALA A 10 13.95 27.79 2.97
N ALA A 11 13.03 26.82 3.04
CA ALA A 11 12.83 26.04 4.24
C ALA A 11 14.01 25.08 4.44
N HIS A 12 14.39 24.83 5.69
CA HIS A 12 15.31 23.73 5.99
C HIS A 12 14.77 22.42 5.42
N THR A 13 15.65 21.52 4.98
CA THR A 13 15.26 20.17 4.57
C THR A 13 15.24 19.25 5.78
N ALA A 14 14.30 18.30 5.80
CA ALA A 14 14.28 17.27 6.83
C ALA A 14 15.53 16.39 6.72
N ASP A 15 16.11 15.99 7.86
CA ASP A 15 17.29 15.12 7.88
C ASP A 15 16.99 13.79 7.14
N PRO A 16 17.72 13.46 6.06
CA PRO A 16 17.47 12.24 5.30
C PRO A 16 17.57 10.95 6.13
N ALA A 17 18.38 10.94 7.19
CA ALA A 17 18.46 9.80 8.10
C ALA A 17 17.16 9.59 8.87
N ASP A 18 16.58 10.67 9.41
CA ASP A 18 15.33 10.60 10.16
C ASP A 18 14.14 10.29 9.24
N VAL A 19 14.10 10.88 8.03
CA VAL A 19 13.12 10.54 6.99
C VAL A 19 13.19 9.05 6.66
N THR A 20 14.39 8.51 6.45
CA THR A 20 14.61 7.08 6.15
C THR A 20 14.16 6.20 7.31
N ARG A 21 14.48 6.56 8.56
CA ARG A 21 14.07 5.81 9.75
C ARG A 21 12.55 5.82 9.93
N LEU A 22 11.89 6.96 9.75
CA LEU A 22 10.42 7.04 9.80
C LEU A 22 9.75 6.26 8.66
N HIS A 23 10.36 6.19 7.47
CA HIS A 23 9.90 5.31 6.40
C HIS A 23 9.99 3.82 6.73
N GLN A 24 10.92 3.40 7.58
CA GLN A 24 11.02 2.01 8.07
C GLN A 24 10.01 1.70 9.18
N LEU A 25 9.72 2.69 10.04
CA LEU A 25 8.88 2.51 11.23
C LEU A 25 7.37 2.66 10.96
N LEU A 26 6.97 3.52 10.03
CA LEU A 26 5.58 3.92 9.82
C LEU A 26 5.02 3.37 8.49
N GLY A 27 3.76 2.93 8.49
CA GLY A 27 3.07 2.43 7.28
C GLY A 27 2.64 3.54 6.30
N ASP A 28 2.12 3.16 5.13
CA ASP A 28 1.64 4.11 4.10
C ASP A 28 0.30 4.81 4.47
N HIS A 29 -0.35 4.39 5.54
CA HIS A 29 -1.50 5.09 6.15
C HIS A 29 -1.08 6.33 6.95
N VAL A 30 0.21 6.53 7.23
CA VAL A 30 0.71 7.74 7.88
C VAL A 30 1.26 8.70 6.82
N TRP A 31 0.67 9.89 6.77
CA TRP A 31 1.05 10.99 5.90
C TRP A 31 1.85 12.00 6.71
N ALA A 32 3.10 12.21 6.32
CA ALA A 32 4.03 13.06 7.04
C ALA A 32 4.40 14.28 6.18
N PHE A 33 3.96 15.45 6.61
CA PHE A 33 4.27 16.74 6.00
C PHE A 33 5.45 17.36 6.76
N SER A 34 6.50 17.79 6.07
CA SER A 34 7.74 18.28 6.71
C SER A 34 8.13 19.68 6.27
N ASN A 35 8.53 20.51 7.23
CA ASN A 35 8.96 21.90 7.10
C ASN A 35 7.89 22.75 6.42
N CYS A 36 6.67 22.57 6.91
CA CYS A 36 5.45 23.18 6.43
C CYS A 36 5.38 24.65 6.85
N ARG A 37 4.66 25.46 6.07
CA ARG A 37 4.35 26.84 6.45
C ARG A 37 2.86 27.10 6.31
N VAL A 38 2.24 27.45 7.43
CA VAL A 38 0.79 27.62 7.55
C VAL A 38 0.46 29.06 7.89
N ASP A 39 -0.33 29.68 7.03
CA ASP A 39 -0.87 31.02 7.25
C ASP A 39 -2.32 30.90 7.72
N ALA A 40 -2.69 31.59 8.80
CA ALA A 40 -4.04 31.57 9.35
C ALA A 40 -4.50 33.01 9.66
N PRO A 41 -5.75 33.41 9.30
CA PRO A 41 -6.21 34.78 9.51
C PRO A 41 -6.12 35.22 10.98
N GLY A 42 -5.48 36.37 11.22
CA GLY A 42 -5.33 36.96 12.54
C GLY A 42 -4.38 36.23 13.49
N LEU A 43 -3.49 35.39 12.98
CA LEU A 43 -2.42 34.72 13.73
C LEU A 43 -1.07 34.87 13.01
N PRO A 44 0.07 34.78 13.73
CA PRO A 44 1.37 34.71 13.08
C PRO A 44 1.47 33.46 12.21
N VAL A 45 2.31 33.54 11.18
CA VAL A 45 2.68 32.39 10.34
C VAL A 45 3.27 31.29 11.23
N ALA A 46 2.77 30.07 11.10
CA ALA A 46 3.33 28.90 11.75
C ALA A 46 4.26 28.15 10.79
N GLU A 47 5.54 28.16 11.10
CA GLU A 47 6.53 27.26 10.51
C GLU A 47 6.55 25.98 11.36
N VAL A 48 6.39 24.82 10.74
CA VAL A 48 6.15 23.53 11.42
C VAL A 48 7.13 22.50 10.87
N ASP A 49 8.01 21.98 11.72
CA ASP A 49 8.99 20.97 11.31
C ASP A 49 8.30 19.71 10.80
N TRP A 50 7.33 19.16 11.56
CA TRP A 50 6.56 18.00 11.13
C TRP A 50 5.09 18.04 11.55
N LEU A 51 4.24 17.64 10.62
CA LEU A 51 2.85 17.27 10.89
C LEU A 51 2.61 15.84 10.40
N PHE A 52 2.14 14.97 11.29
CA PHE A 52 1.71 13.62 10.94
C PHE A 52 0.19 13.55 10.95
N TYR A 53 -0.38 13.01 9.88
CA TYR A 53 -1.78 12.60 9.79
C TYR A 53 -1.85 11.08 9.62
N ASN A 54 -2.50 10.38 10.55
CA ASN A 54 -2.77 8.96 10.42
C ASN A 54 -4.16 8.78 9.77
N SER A 55 -4.22 8.34 8.52
CA SER A 55 -5.47 8.22 7.76
C SER A 55 -6.38 7.09 8.24
N THR A 56 -5.87 6.16 9.05
CA THR A 56 -6.65 5.07 9.65
C THR A 56 -7.25 5.50 10.99
N ASN A 57 -6.47 6.15 11.85
CA ASN A 57 -6.92 6.61 13.16
C ASN A 57 -7.60 8.00 13.11
N GLY A 58 -7.46 8.72 12.00
CA GLY A 58 -7.98 10.08 11.83
C GLY A 58 -7.33 11.11 12.76
N THR A 59 -6.04 10.94 13.07
CA THR A 59 -5.33 11.76 14.07
C THR A 59 -4.31 12.69 13.45
N PHE A 60 -4.28 13.94 13.93
CA PHE A 60 -3.25 14.92 13.61
C PHE A 60 -2.29 15.11 14.78
N ILE A 61 -1.00 15.05 14.50
CA ILE A 61 0.09 15.21 15.47
C ILE A 61 1.03 16.28 14.93
N LEU A 62 1.27 17.29 15.75
CA LEU A 62 2.20 18.39 15.48
C LEU A 62 3.50 18.10 16.22
N SER A 63 4.64 18.10 15.53
CA SER A 63 5.94 17.74 16.11
C SER A 63 7.02 18.75 15.72
N GLU A 64 7.58 19.42 16.74
CA GLU A 64 8.76 20.29 16.60
C GLU A 64 10.04 19.47 16.84
N TRP A 65 11.09 19.71 16.05
CA TRP A 65 12.33 18.94 16.06
C TRP A 65 13.49 19.81 16.53
N LYS A 66 13.97 19.56 17.76
CA LYS A 66 15.09 20.30 18.32
C LYS A 66 16.33 19.44 18.49
N ARG A 67 17.37 19.77 17.74
CA ARG A 67 18.72 19.20 17.87
C ARG A 67 19.61 20.17 18.64
N PHE A 68 19.96 19.80 19.87
CA PHE A 68 20.80 20.60 20.75
C PHE A 68 22.28 20.17 20.69
N PRO A 69 23.24 21.07 20.96
CA PRO A 69 24.68 20.74 20.92
C PRO A 69 25.14 19.85 22.09
N ALA A 70 24.31 19.65 23.12
CA ALA A 70 24.59 18.82 24.28
C ALA A 70 23.31 18.08 24.73
N ALA A 71 23.48 16.99 25.48
CA ALA A 71 22.38 16.22 26.06
C ALA A 71 21.44 17.11 26.90
N VAL A 72 20.13 16.85 26.86
CA VAL A 72 19.16 17.57 27.70
C VAL A 72 19.15 16.95 29.09
N VAL A 73 19.48 17.74 30.11
CA VAL A 73 19.48 17.31 31.51
C VAL A 73 18.10 17.49 32.14
N ARG A 74 17.40 18.58 31.83
CA ARG A 74 16.10 18.90 32.40
C ARG A 74 15.12 19.43 31.35
N VAL A 75 14.05 18.68 31.16
CA VAL A 75 12.86 19.06 30.37
C VAL A 75 11.82 19.64 31.32
N LYS A 76 11.34 20.84 31.01
CA LYS A 76 10.36 21.59 31.79
C LYS A 76 9.10 21.92 31.00
N ASP A 77 8.03 22.23 31.72
CA ASP A 77 6.76 22.67 31.15
C ASP A 77 6.83 24.11 30.60
N ALA A 78 5.84 24.52 29.82
CA ALA A 78 5.80 25.83 29.19
C ALA A 78 5.90 26.98 30.21
N GLY A 79 6.64 28.04 29.87
CA GLY A 79 7.00 29.13 30.76
C GLY A 79 8.40 28.99 31.39
N GLU A 80 8.99 27.78 31.38
CA GLU A 80 10.34 27.55 31.90
C GLU A 80 11.27 26.92 30.85
N ALA A 81 12.47 27.48 30.73
CA ALA A 81 13.48 27.05 29.76
C ALA A 81 14.11 25.68 30.13
N TRP A 82 14.58 24.95 29.11
CA TRP A 82 15.23 23.65 29.30
C TRP A 82 16.72 23.82 29.63
N THR A 83 17.30 22.82 30.30
CA THR A 83 18.72 22.84 30.71
C THR A 83 19.49 21.70 30.05
N LEU A 84 20.64 22.03 29.45
CA LEU A 84 21.54 21.09 28.79
C LEU A 84 22.70 20.63 29.71
N GLY A 85 23.43 19.59 29.30
CA GLY A 85 24.55 18.98 30.04
C GLY A 85 25.74 19.90 30.30
N ASN A 86 25.95 20.89 29.44
CA ASN A 86 26.93 21.97 29.61
C ASN A 86 26.38 23.13 30.50
N GLN A 87 25.28 22.91 31.22
CA GLN A 87 24.56 23.90 32.03
C GLN A 87 23.94 25.07 31.24
N SER A 88 24.01 25.08 29.90
CA SER A 88 23.37 26.12 29.11
C SER A 88 21.85 25.98 29.14
N VAL A 89 21.17 27.12 29.07
CA VAL A 89 19.71 27.22 29.11
C VAL A 89 19.21 27.52 27.70
N VAL A 90 18.20 26.78 27.23
CA VAL A 90 17.65 26.91 25.87
C VAL A 90 16.14 27.18 25.90
N PRO A 91 15.60 27.96 24.95
CA PRO A 91 14.16 28.25 24.87
C PRO A 91 13.32 26.97 24.86
N ASN A 92 12.16 26.99 25.53
CA ASN A 92 11.31 25.81 25.65
C ASN A 92 10.63 25.49 24.30
N PRO A 93 10.90 24.33 23.68
CA PRO A 93 10.29 23.98 22.39
C PRO A 93 8.76 23.81 22.46
N LEU A 94 8.21 23.46 23.63
CA LEU A 94 6.77 23.31 23.83
C LEU A 94 6.01 24.63 23.64
N GLU A 95 6.64 25.78 23.93
CA GLU A 95 6.05 27.10 23.66
C GLU A 95 5.98 27.41 22.18
N GLN A 96 6.96 26.96 21.39
CA GLN A 96 6.95 27.11 19.95
C GLN A 96 5.85 26.24 19.33
N VAL A 97 5.74 24.98 19.75
CA VAL A 97 4.62 24.09 19.39
C VAL A 97 3.28 24.72 19.77
N GLY A 98 3.17 25.31 20.96
CA GLY A 98 1.95 25.99 21.42
C GLY A 98 1.52 27.13 20.47
N LYS A 99 2.47 27.99 20.05
CA LYS A 99 2.21 29.08 19.10
C LYS A 99 1.78 28.57 17.72
N GLN A 100 2.43 27.52 17.22
CA GLN A 100 2.07 26.86 15.95
C GLN A 100 0.68 26.21 16.02
N LEU A 101 0.35 25.58 17.15
CA LEU A 101 -0.85 24.75 17.35
C LEU A 101 -2.14 25.51 17.02
N ASP A 102 -2.28 26.76 17.46
CA ASP A 102 -3.49 27.55 17.23
C ASP A 102 -3.63 28.02 15.78
N ALA A 103 -2.52 28.34 15.11
CA ALA A 103 -2.52 28.67 13.69
C ALA A 103 -2.92 27.46 12.84
N VAL A 104 -2.30 26.30 13.07
CA VAL A 104 -2.62 25.05 12.37
C VAL A 104 -4.05 24.60 12.64
N ARG A 105 -4.50 24.65 13.90
CA ARG A 105 -5.89 24.33 14.29
C ARG A 105 -6.89 25.25 13.60
N ARG A 106 -6.62 26.56 13.53
CA ARG A 106 -7.47 27.53 12.82
C ARG A 106 -7.51 27.24 11.31
N ALA A 107 -6.35 27.00 10.70
CA ALA A 107 -6.21 26.70 9.28
C ALA A 107 -6.99 25.43 8.88
N LEU A 108 -6.86 24.33 9.64
CA LEU A 108 -7.61 23.09 9.42
C LEU A 108 -9.13 23.28 9.61
N ARG A 109 -9.56 24.04 10.63
CA ARG A 109 -10.98 24.34 10.89
C ARG A 109 -11.66 25.10 9.76
N LEU A 110 -10.97 26.09 9.21
CA LEU A 110 -11.48 26.95 8.14
C LEU A 110 -11.46 26.25 6.77
N ASN A 111 -10.33 25.61 6.42
CA ASN A 111 -10.06 25.20 5.04
C ASN A 111 -10.29 23.71 4.77
N ILE A 112 -10.27 22.84 5.78
CA ILE A 112 -10.33 21.37 5.58
C ILE A 112 -11.60 20.76 6.19
N CYS A 113 -11.98 21.20 7.40
CA CYS A 113 -13.00 20.51 8.21
C CYS A 113 -14.35 20.34 7.51
N ARG A 114 -14.89 21.42 6.92
CA ARG A 114 -16.24 21.41 6.33
C ARG A 114 -16.35 20.54 5.09
N GLU A 115 -15.28 20.44 4.31
CA GLU A 115 -15.27 19.73 3.03
C GLU A 115 -14.94 18.25 3.21
N HIS A 116 -13.88 17.94 3.98
CA HIS A 116 -13.39 16.57 4.09
C HIS A 116 -13.89 15.80 5.33
N PHE A 117 -14.38 16.50 6.36
CA PHE A 117 -14.87 15.92 7.60
C PHE A 117 -16.27 16.46 7.99
N PRO A 118 -17.29 16.40 7.11
CA PRO A 118 -18.58 17.06 7.31
C PRO A 118 -19.36 16.54 8.53
N SER A 119 -19.10 15.32 8.99
CA SER A 119 -19.69 14.73 10.19
C SER A 119 -19.01 15.15 11.51
N ALA A 120 -17.89 15.88 11.44
CA ALA A 120 -17.13 16.30 12.60
C ALA A 120 -17.37 17.79 12.90
N ASP A 121 -17.62 18.13 14.18
CA ASP A 121 -17.60 19.52 14.62
C ASP A 121 -16.21 20.11 14.39
N GLN A 122 -16.13 21.36 13.90
CA GLN A 122 -14.88 22.11 13.78
C GLN A 122 -14.09 22.12 15.11
N HIS A 123 -14.77 22.14 16.25
CA HIS A 123 -14.11 22.15 17.56
C HIS A 123 -13.42 20.81 17.88
N SER A 124 -13.87 19.70 17.28
CA SER A 124 -13.26 18.37 17.45
C SER A 124 -11.87 18.23 16.83
N ILE A 125 -11.42 19.18 15.99
CA ILE A 125 -10.04 19.25 15.51
C ILE A 125 -9.10 19.48 16.69
N ASN A 126 -8.52 18.37 17.16
CA ASN A 126 -7.58 18.30 18.26
C ASN A 126 -6.25 17.73 17.77
N LEU A 127 -5.32 18.62 17.41
CA LEU A 127 -3.94 18.24 17.11
C LEU A 127 -3.22 17.92 18.41
N TYR A 128 -2.42 16.85 18.42
CA TYR A 128 -1.59 16.53 19.56
C TYR A 128 -0.20 17.19 19.45
N PRO A 129 0.16 18.12 20.35
CA PRO A 129 1.46 18.79 20.33
C PRO A 129 2.55 17.87 20.90
N THR A 130 3.68 17.78 20.20
CA THR A 130 4.83 16.98 20.60
C THR A 130 6.14 17.66 20.24
N VAL A 131 7.22 17.27 20.91
CA VAL A 131 8.59 17.68 20.59
C VAL A 131 9.44 16.42 20.45
N TYR A 132 10.23 16.33 19.39
CA TYR A 132 11.28 15.35 19.24
C TYR A 132 12.64 16.02 19.46
N SER A 133 13.48 15.38 20.28
CA SER A 133 14.88 15.79 20.47
C SER A 133 15.75 14.57 20.76
N PRO A 134 16.69 14.18 19.87
CA PRO A 134 17.55 13.02 20.10
C PRO A 134 18.53 13.19 21.27
N GLN A 135 18.64 14.42 21.82
CA GLN A 135 19.39 14.72 23.03
C GLN A 135 18.61 14.43 24.33
N VAL A 136 17.33 14.06 24.25
CA VAL A 136 16.52 13.59 25.38
C VAL A 136 16.62 12.07 25.49
N ASN A 137 16.94 11.57 26.68
CA ASN A 137 17.10 10.13 26.92
C ASN A 137 16.48 9.71 28.28
N GLU A 138 16.89 8.58 28.83
CA GLU A 138 16.43 8.06 30.13
C GLU A 138 17.01 8.84 31.33
N ALA A 139 18.21 9.40 31.19
CA ALA A 139 18.85 10.22 32.21
C ALA A 139 18.31 11.67 32.25
N THR A 140 17.58 12.10 31.22
CA THR A 140 16.90 13.40 31.18
C THR A 140 15.80 13.47 32.24
N ARG A 141 15.94 14.37 33.22
CA ARG A 141 14.89 14.65 34.20
C ARG A 141 13.72 15.36 33.52
N ARG A 142 12.58 14.67 33.41
CA ARG A 142 11.33 15.22 32.86
C ARG A 142 10.42 15.64 34.01
N GLU A 143 10.00 16.90 34.00
CA GLU A 143 8.91 17.35 34.88
C GLU A 143 7.54 16.90 34.34
N ARG A 144 6.51 17.00 35.18
CA ARG A 144 5.13 16.71 34.77
C ARG A 144 4.62 17.82 33.85
N LEU A 145 4.84 17.65 32.56
CA LEU A 145 4.32 18.51 31.51
C LEU A 145 2.79 18.55 31.57
N ARG A 146 2.19 19.75 31.57
CA ARG A 146 0.74 19.92 31.43
C ARG A 146 0.32 19.82 29.97
N TYR A 147 1.19 20.23 29.05
CA TYR A 147 0.91 20.31 27.62
C TYR A 147 1.98 19.64 26.76
N GLY A 148 1.53 18.75 25.88
CA GLY A 148 2.37 18.02 24.93
C GLY A 148 3.25 16.92 25.54
N VAL A 149 3.98 16.21 24.67
CA VAL A 149 4.91 15.14 25.06
C VAL A 149 6.24 15.31 24.34
N VAL A 150 7.33 15.00 25.06
CA VAL A 150 8.70 15.07 24.56
C VAL A 150 9.23 13.65 24.34
N HIS A 151 9.69 13.39 23.12
CA HIS A 151 10.22 12.11 22.66
C HIS A 151 11.73 12.19 22.42
N GLY A 152 12.45 11.16 22.90
CA GLY A 152 13.90 11.03 22.73
C GLY A 152 14.31 10.24 21.49
N SER A 153 13.42 9.38 20.99
CA SER A 153 13.69 8.53 19.82
C SER A 153 12.59 8.66 18.76
N LEU A 154 12.94 8.40 17.49
CA LEU A 154 11.97 8.30 16.40
C LEU A 154 11.04 7.09 16.57
N ASP A 155 11.51 6.04 17.25
CA ASP A 155 10.71 4.88 17.63
C ASP A 155 9.58 5.27 18.59
N ASP A 156 9.83 6.12 19.59
CA ASP A 156 8.78 6.67 20.47
C ASP A 156 7.78 7.55 19.70
N VAL A 157 8.27 8.39 18.77
CA VAL A 157 7.43 9.24 17.91
C VAL A 157 6.53 8.36 17.05
N ALA A 158 7.09 7.34 16.39
CA ALA A 158 6.35 6.44 15.53
C ALA A 158 5.30 5.64 16.33
N LEU A 159 5.67 5.11 17.49
CA LEU A 159 4.76 4.42 18.40
C LEU A 159 3.59 5.32 18.82
N MET A 160 3.85 6.60 19.10
CA MET A 160 2.83 7.58 19.44
C MET A 160 1.92 7.90 18.24
N VAL A 161 2.47 8.04 17.02
CA VAL A 161 1.68 8.25 15.78
C VAL A 161 0.78 7.07 15.44
N GLU A 162 1.23 5.84 15.67
CA GLU A 162 0.46 4.62 15.41
C GLU A 162 -0.60 4.35 16.50
N ARG A 163 -0.28 4.59 17.78
CA ARG A 163 -1.17 4.27 18.90
C ARG A 163 -2.11 5.39 19.33
N ARG A 164 -1.98 6.59 18.76
CA ARG A 164 -2.83 7.72 19.18
C ARG A 164 -4.28 7.46 18.80
N ALA A 165 -5.13 7.33 19.82
CA ALA A 165 -6.57 7.43 19.71
C ALA A 165 -7.07 8.87 19.95
N VAL A 166 -8.22 9.20 19.38
CA VAL A 166 -8.99 10.42 19.63
C VAL A 166 -10.47 10.05 19.77
N THR A 167 -11.25 10.88 20.45
CA THR A 167 -12.69 10.67 20.65
C THR A 167 -13.50 10.82 19.36
N VAL A 168 -13.03 11.65 18.43
CA VAL A 168 -13.64 11.88 17.10
C VAL A 168 -12.56 11.72 16.03
N PRO A 169 -12.42 10.53 15.41
CA PRO A 169 -11.50 10.30 14.30
C PRO A 169 -11.84 11.15 13.07
N LEU A 170 -10.87 11.91 12.58
CA LEU A 170 -11.00 12.70 11.34
C LEU A 170 -10.54 11.86 10.14
N VAL A 171 -11.38 10.92 9.71
CA VAL A 171 -11.11 10.00 8.59
C VAL A 171 -11.92 10.43 7.37
N ALA A 172 -11.24 10.67 6.24
CA ALA A 172 -11.92 10.93 4.97
C ALA A 172 -12.47 9.63 4.36
N ALA A 173 -13.56 9.74 3.60
CA ALA A 173 -14.07 8.63 2.80
C ALA A 173 -12.98 8.08 1.86
N GLY A 174 -12.95 6.76 1.67
CA GLY A 174 -11.87 6.08 0.94
C GLY A 174 -11.76 6.49 -0.53
N GLY A 175 -10.58 6.23 -1.13
CA GLY A 175 -10.35 6.43 -2.56
C GLY A 175 -10.21 7.91 -2.94
N SER A 176 -11.13 8.43 -3.75
CA SER A 176 -11.03 9.79 -4.31
C SER A 176 -11.03 10.89 -3.24
N ALA A 177 -11.82 10.74 -2.17
CA ALA A 177 -11.86 11.73 -1.09
C ALA A 177 -10.59 11.74 -0.23
N GLN A 178 -9.85 10.63 -0.13
CA GLN A 178 -8.51 10.62 0.46
C GLN A 178 -7.48 11.35 -0.43
N VAL A 179 -7.58 11.22 -1.76
CA VAL A 179 -6.70 12.00 -2.67
C VAL A 179 -7.01 13.49 -2.57
N ALA A 180 -8.30 13.87 -2.59
CA ALA A 180 -8.72 15.26 -2.43
C ALA A 180 -8.25 15.85 -1.08
N LEU A 181 -8.40 15.11 0.02
CA LEU A 181 -7.87 15.51 1.33
C LEU A 181 -6.33 15.66 1.28
N ALA A 182 -5.60 14.71 0.69
CA ALA A 182 -4.14 14.79 0.61
C ALA A 182 -3.66 15.97 -0.22
N GLU A 183 -4.37 16.33 -1.28
CA GLU A 183 -4.10 17.52 -2.10
C GLU A 183 -4.42 18.81 -1.36
N ALA A 184 -5.57 18.88 -0.68
CA ALA A 184 -5.97 20.04 0.13
C ALA A 184 -5.02 20.28 1.32
N LEU A 185 -4.60 19.22 2.03
CA LEU A 185 -3.59 19.30 3.08
C LEU A 185 -2.23 19.70 2.49
N ALA A 186 -1.80 19.10 1.37
CA ALA A 186 -0.54 19.46 0.73
C ALA A 186 -0.52 20.95 0.31
N GLU A 187 -1.63 21.51 -0.20
CA GLU A 187 -1.71 22.93 -0.51
C GLU A 187 -1.68 23.80 0.76
N LEU A 188 -2.49 23.45 1.77
CA LEU A 188 -2.56 24.18 3.05
C LEU A 188 -1.20 24.26 3.77
N PHE A 189 -0.44 23.16 3.75
CA PHE A 189 0.89 23.06 4.35
C PHE A 189 2.03 23.49 3.41
N ARG A 190 1.70 23.96 2.21
CA ARG A 190 2.65 24.31 1.13
C ARG A 190 3.65 23.20 0.82
N CYS A 191 3.21 21.95 0.87
CA CYS A 191 4.00 20.75 0.60
C CYS A 191 3.73 20.19 -0.80
N SER A 192 4.71 19.48 -1.33
CA SER A 192 4.62 18.80 -2.62
C SER A 192 4.08 17.38 -2.47
N ILE A 193 3.33 16.91 -3.47
CA ILE A 193 2.76 15.57 -3.52
C ILE A 193 3.32 14.83 -4.74
N SER A 194 4.12 13.79 -4.52
CA SER A 194 4.72 13.03 -5.61
C SER A 194 3.70 12.11 -6.31
N GLN A 195 3.95 11.78 -7.58
CA GLN A 195 3.12 10.82 -8.33
C GLN A 195 3.13 9.42 -7.69
N ALA A 196 4.21 9.04 -7.00
CA ALA A 196 4.27 7.79 -6.25
C ALA A 196 3.34 7.82 -5.02
N VAL A 197 3.29 8.95 -4.30
CA VAL A 197 2.37 9.17 -3.16
C VAL A 197 0.91 9.14 -3.63
N ARG A 198 0.55 9.86 -4.71
CA ARG A 198 -0.81 9.83 -5.28
C ARG A 198 -1.31 8.41 -5.58
N ARG A 199 -0.46 7.60 -6.24
CA ARG A 199 -0.75 6.19 -6.57
C ARG A 199 -0.87 5.27 -5.36
N LYS A 200 -0.30 5.63 -4.21
CA LYS A 200 -0.44 4.87 -2.95
C LYS A 200 -1.73 5.23 -2.19
N ILE A 201 -2.17 6.49 -2.27
CA ILE A 201 -3.40 6.96 -1.61
C ILE A 201 -4.64 6.41 -2.33
N ALA A 202 -4.68 6.56 -3.65
CA ALA A 202 -5.66 5.87 -4.50
C ALA A 202 -4.91 4.90 -5.43
N PRO A 203 -4.71 3.62 -5.03
CA PRO A 203 -4.30 2.60 -5.98
C PRO A 203 -5.35 2.52 -7.10
N PRO A 204 -4.92 2.38 -8.37
CA PRO A 204 -5.86 2.25 -9.48
C PRO A 204 -6.76 1.03 -9.26
N ALA A 205 -8.03 1.16 -9.63
CA ALA A 205 -9.00 0.07 -9.51
C ALA A 205 -8.44 -1.22 -10.15
N PRO A 206 -8.60 -2.38 -9.51
CA PRO A 206 -8.09 -3.63 -10.05
C PRO A 206 -8.67 -3.86 -11.44
N VAL A 207 -7.81 -3.94 -12.45
CA VAL A 207 -8.22 -4.14 -13.84
C VAL A 207 -9.01 -5.45 -13.90
N PRO A 208 -10.28 -5.44 -14.36
CA PRO A 208 -11.08 -6.65 -14.40
C PRO A 208 -10.36 -7.71 -15.24
N PRO A 209 -10.34 -9.00 -14.80
CA PRO A 209 -9.62 -10.04 -15.51
C PRO A 209 -10.15 -10.12 -16.95
N SER A 210 -9.24 -10.14 -17.93
CA SER A 210 -9.64 -10.10 -19.34
C SER A 210 -10.72 -11.16 -19.64
N PRO A 211 -11.68 -10.91 -20.55
CA PRO A 211 -12.80 -11.83 -20.78
C PRO A 211 -12.34 -13.26 -21.06
N ARG A 212 -11.20 -13.45 -21.75
CA ARG A 212 -10.59 -14.77 -22.00
C ARG A 212 -10.15 -15.50 -20.72
N VAL A 213 -9.63 -14.77 -19.72
CA VAL A 213 -9.26 -15.34 -18.41
C VAL A 213 -10.52 -15.71 -17.62
N ARG A 214 -11.58 -14.89 -17.64
CA ARG A 214 -12.84 -15.24 -16.96
C ARG A 214 -13.56 -16.41 -17.65
N ILE A 215 -13.58 -16.46 -18.97
CA ILE A 215 -14.09 -17.60 -19.76
C ILE A 215 -13.28 -18.87 -19.45
N ALA A 216 -11.95 -18.80 -19.38
CA ALA A 216 -11.11 -19.93 -19.00
C ALA A 216 -11.30 -20.37 -17.52
N ALA A 217 -11.67 -19.46 -16.62
CA ALA A 217 -12.09 -19.81 -15.26
C ALA A 217 -13.44 -20.53 -15.27
N ILE A 218 -14.43 -20.00 -15.97
CA ILE A 218 -15.76 -20.62 -16.14
C ILE A 218 -15.64 -22.03 -16.74
N TYR A 219 -14.78 -22.26 -17.75
CA TYR A 219 -14.55 -23.61 -18.28
C TYR A 219 -13.88 -24.57 -17.28
N ARG A 220 -13.08 -24.07 -16.33
CA ARG A 220 -12.53 -24.90 -15.23
C ARG A 220 -13.55 -25.17 -14.15
N GLU A 221 -14.37 -24.18 -13.80
CA GLU A 221 -15.52 -24.31 -12.88
C GLU A 221 -16.51 -25.37 -13.45
N LEU A 222 -16.82 -25.30 -14.75
CA LEU A 222 -17.59 -26.32 -15.47
C LEU A 222 -16.91 -27.69 -15.49
N ALA A 223 -15.61 -27.77 -15.75
CA ALA A 223 -14.89 -29.05 -15.76
C ALA A 223 -14.85 -29.70 -14.37
N ALA A 224 -14.70 -28.91 -13.30
CA ALA A 224 -14.80 -29.39 -11.92
C ALA A 224 -16.20 -29.95 -11.62
N LEU A 225 -17.26 -29.23 -11.98
CA LEU A 225 -18.64 -29.70 -11.85
C LEU A 225 -18.91 -31.00 -12.62
N HIS A 226 -18.33 -31.20 -13.80
CA HIS A 226 -18.44 -32.46 -14.53
C HIS A 226 -17.71 -33.62 -13.84
N LEU A 227 -16.58 -33.36 -13.17
CA LEU A 227 -15.86 -34.37 -12.39
C LEU A 227 -16.60 -34.72 -11.09
N GLU A 228 -17.21 -33.74 -10.43
CA GLU A 228 -18.07 -33.95 -9.25
C GLU A 228 -19.33 -34.76 -9.63
N LEU A 229 -19.98 -34.44 -10.76
CA LEU A 229 -21.10 -35.22 -11.30
C LEU A 229 -20.70 -36.65 -11.66
N ALA A 230 -19.52 -36.85 -12.27
CA ALA A 230 -19.02 -38.19 -12.58
C ALA A 230 -18.77 -39.02 -11.31
N ALA A 231 -18.16 -38.42 -10.28
CA ALA A 231 -17.93 -39.09 -9.00
C ALA A 231 -19.24 -39.52 -8.33
N LEU A 232 -20.28 -38.68 -8.36
CA LEU A 232 -21.61 -39.01 -7.83
C LEU A 232 -22.32 -40.13 -8.63
N VAL A 233 -22.04 -40.26 -9.93
CA VAL A 233 -22.56 -41.37 -10.76
C VAL A 233 -21.82 -42.68 -10.45
N ASP A 234 -20.51 -42.62 -10.24
CA ASP A 234 -19.71 -43.79 -9.84
C ASP A 234 -20.07 -44.27 -8.42
N GLU A 235 -20.32 -43.36 -7.47
CA GLU A 235 -20.86 -43.70 -6.15
C GLU A 235 -22.28 -44.32 -6.23
N GLY A 236 -23.08 -43.90 -7.22
CA GLY A 236 -24.42 -44.45 -7.48
C GLY A 236 -24.45 -45.85 -8.12
N LEU A 237 -23.30 -46.39 -8.57
CA LEU A 237 -23.21 -47.69 -9.24
C LEU A 237 -22.83 -48.86 -8.31
N VAL A 238 -22.57 -48.61 -7.03
CA VAL A 238 -22.34 -49.67 -6.02
C VAL A 238 -23.68 -50.10 -5.40
N THR A 239 -24.37 -51.03 -6.04
CA THR A 239 -25.60 -51.64 -5.50
C THR A 239 -25.30 -52.71 -4.45
N PRO A 240 -26.00 -52.67 -3.29
CA PRO A 240 -26.45 -53.86 -2.61
C PRO A 240 -27.81 -54.29 -3.17
N SER A 241 -27.98 -55.59 -3.38
CA SER A 241 -29.20 -56.22 -3.93
C SER A 241 -30.43 -56.03 -3.02
N GLY A 242 -31.59 -55.66 -3.58
CA GLY A 242 -32.78 -55.39 -2.75
C GLY A 242 -34.12 -55.17 -3.50
N THR A 243 -34.54 -56.15 -4.29
CA THR A 243 -35.94 -56.63 -4.48
C THR A 243 -37.13 -55.62 -4.61
N GLN A 244 -37.91 -55.79 -5.70
CA GLN A 244 -39.30 -55.34 -5.99
C GLN A 244 -39.57 -54.04 -6.79
N ALA A 245 -39.97 -54.25 -8.04
CA ALA A 245 -41.07 -53.54 -8.72
C ALA A 245 -42.43 -54.18 -8.27
N PRO A 246 -43.65 -53.63 -8.53
CA PRO A 246 -44.11 -52.79 -9.66
C PRO A 246 -44.67 -51.40 -9.19
N GLU A 247 -45.37 -50.54 -9.94
CA GLU A 247 -46.34 -50.76 -11.03
C GLU A 247 -46.63 -49.49 -11.87
N LEU A 248 -47.13 -49.68 -13.09
CA LEU A 248 -47.57 -48.63 -14.03
C LEU A 248 -49.02 -48.20 -13.75
N LEU A 249 -49.38 -46.94 -14.07
CA LEU A 249 -50.71 -46.37 -14.42
C LEU A 249 -50.69 -44.85 -14.07
N ALA A 250 -51.39 -43.90 -14.71
CA ALA A 250 -51.86 -43.79 -16.09
C ALA A 250 -52.28 -42.33 -16.38
N SER A 251 -51.75 -41.74 -17.45
CA SER A 251 -52.48 -40.83 -18.35
C SER A 251 -52.97 -39.44 -17.83
N PRO A 252 -53.39 -38.51 -18.72
CA PRO A 252 -53.26 -37.07 -18.47
C PRO A 252 -54.59 -36.30 -18.36
N SER A 253 -54.52 -34.98 -18.09
CA SER A 253 -55.63 -34.07 -18.39
C SER A 253 -55.19 -32.66 -18.82
N THR A 254 -55.98 -32.07 -19.70
CA THR A 254 -55.72 -30.87 -20.51
C THR A 254 -56.42 -29.62 -19.99
N ALA A 255 -55.79 -28.43 -20.11
CA ALA A 255 -56.50 -27.16 -20.34
C ALA A 255 -55.59 -26.05 -20.92
N THR A 256 -55.95 -25.62 -22.14
CA THR A 256 -56.00 -24.25 -22.73
C THR A 256 -55.66 -23.04 -21.83
N SER A 257 -55.12 -21.88 -22.28
CA SER A 257 -55.35 -21.18 -23.57
C SER A 257 -54.38 -20.00 -23.90
N MET A 258 -54.19 -19.72 -25.21
CA MET A 258 -53.91 -18.45 -25.96
C MET A 258 -53.35 -17.20 -25.20
N VAL A 259 -52.19 -16.55 -25.49
CA VAL A 259 -51.58 -15.99 -26.75
C VAL A 259 -52.46 -14.92 -27.45
N PRO A 260 -52.00 -13.75 -28.00
CA PRO A 260 -50.74 -12.95 -27.89
C PRO A 260 -50.92 -11.38 -27.78
N SER A 261 -49.79 -10.63 -27.91
CA SER A 261 -49.66 -9.22 -28.40
C SER A 261 -49.94 -8.08 -27.39
N LYS A 262 -49.42 -6.83 -27.54
CA LYS A 262 -48.69 -6.17 -28.65
C LYS A 262 -47.78 -5.03 -28.13
N VAL A 263 -46.67 -4.74 -28.82
CA VAL A 263 -45.89 -3.49 -28.66
C VAL A 263 -46.35 -2.46 -29.70
N PRO A 264 -46.29 -1.15 -29.39
CA PRO A 264 -45.66 -0.21 -30.33
C PRO A 264 -44.73 0.81 -29.65
N ALA A 265 -43.82 1.38 -30.43
CA ALA A 265 -42.82 2.36 -30.01
C ALA A 265 -42.99 3.70 -30.76
N ALA A 266 -42.51 4.81 -30.19
CA ALA A 266 -41.94 5.98 -30.91
C ALA A 266 -41.37 7.03 -29.91
N ALA A 267 -40.40 7.83 -30.37
CA ALA A 267 -39.81 9.00 -29.69
C ALA A 267 -40.10 10.27 -30.56
N PRO A 268 -39.38 11.42 -30.51
CA PRO A 268 -38.47 12.04 -29.53
C PRO A 268 -38.87 13.52 -29.24
N ILE A 269 -37.92 14.49 -29.25
CA ILE A 269 -38.00 15.98 -29.01
C ILE A 269 -37.79 16.35 -27.52
N GLY A 270 -37.03 17.39 -27.12
CA GLY A 270 -36.19 18.38 -27.84
C GLY A 270 -35.46 19.30 -26.84
N ALA A 271 -34.50 20.12 -27.29
CA ALA A 271 -33.66 21.00 -26.45
C ALA A 271 -34.08 22.49 -26.49
N PRO A 272 -33.64 23.31 -25.50
CA PRO A 272 -33.55 24.77 -25.65
C PRO A 272 -32.16 25.38 -25.32
N GLU A 273 -31.99 26.67 -25.62
CA GLU A 273 -30.72 27.43 -25.61
C GLU A 273 -30.54 28.38 -24.37
N SER A 274 -29.54 29.29 -24.22
CA SER A 274 -28.44 29.72 -25.14
C SER A 274 -27.05 29.98 -24.49
N PRO A 275 -26.54 31.20 -24.21
CA PRO A 275 -25.26 31.57 -24.83
C PRO A 275 -24.15 32.10 -23.89
N ALA A 276 -22.88 31.99 -24.30
CA ALA A 276 -21.78 32.75 -23.72
C ALA A 276 -20.62 33.06 -24.70
N VAL A 277 -20.58 34.33 -25.14
CA VAL A 277 -19.43 35.20 -25.45
C VAL A 277 -18.08 34.58 -25.90
N ALA A 278 -17.58 35.06 -27.05
CA ALA A 278 -16.24 34.77 -27.56
C ALA A 278 -15.14 35.71 -27.01
N MET A 279 -13.93 35.18 -26.84
CA MET A 279 -12.66 35.92 -26.92
C MET A 279 -11.60 35.07 -27.64
N ALA A 280 -10.65 35.73 -28.31
CA ALA A 280 -9.76 35.12 -29.32
C ALA A 280 -8.25 35.19 -28.96
N ALA A 281 -7.41 34.65 -29.86
CA ALA A 281 -5.94 34.51 -29.85
C ALA A 281 -5.38 33.37 -28.96
N GLY A 282 -4.39 32.57 -29.37
CA GLY A 282 -3.57 32.54 -30.59
C GLY A 282 -3.01 31.13 -30.90
N PRO A 283 -2.18 30.95 -31.95
CA PRO A 283 -2.06 29.68 -32.67
C PRO A 283 -1.12 28.61 -32.08
N VAL A 284 -1.42 27.36 -32.44
CA VAL A 284 -0.74 26.12 -32.03
C VAL A 284 0.40 25.75 -33.00
N THR A 285 1.56 25.35 -32.47
CA THR A 285 2.63 24.69 -33.24
C THR A 285 2.64 23.19 -32.95
N GLN A 286 2.10 22.37 -33.87
CA GLN A 286 2.17 20.91 -33.78
C GLN A 286 3.54 20.39 -34.23
N LYS A 287 4.14 19.48 -33.44
CA LYS A 287 5.33 18.71 -33.84
C LYS A 287 4.95 17.26 -34.10
N ALA A 288 5.26 16.78 -35.30
CA ALA A 288 4.83 15.47 -35.80
C ALA A 288 5.47 14.26 -35.06
N ALA A 289 4.77 13.13 -35.08
CA ALA A 289 5.23 11.85 -34.54
C ALA A 289 5.88 10.97 -35.62
N PRO A 290 6.90 10.15 -35.29
CA PRO A 290 7.47 9.14 -36.18
C PRO A 290 6.66 7.81 -36.17
N PRO A 291 6.82 6.95 -37.21
CA PRO A 291 5.85 5.89 -37.52
C PRO A 291 6.05 4.54 -36.80
N VAL A 292 5.01 3.72 -36.90
CA VAL A 292 4.90 2.35 -36.36
C VAL A 292 5.71 1.35 -37.20
N ALA A 293 6.38 0.39 -36.55
CA ALA A 293 7.03 -0.76 -37.19
C ALA A 293 6.31 -2.08 -36.81
N GLU A 294 6.31 -3.03 -37.75
CA GLU A 294 5.57 -4.30 -37.67
C GLU A 294 6.17 -5.34 -36.69
N PRO A 295 5.38 -6.35 -36.25
CA PRO A 295 5.78 -7.21 -35.12
C PRO A 295 6.67 -8.40 -35.52
N ALA A 296 7.93 -8.38 -35.04
CA ALA A 296 8.81 -9.53 -35.12
C ALA A 296 8.35 -10.71 -34.23
N LYS A 297 8.53 -11.95 -34.72
CA LYS A 297 8.17 -13.20 -34.02
C LYS A 297 8.88 -13.33 -32.66
N LYS A 298 8.10 -13.40 -31.57
CA LYS A 298 8.64 -13.57 -30.21
C LYS A 298 9.00 -15.03 -29.91
N THR A 299 10.28 -15.32 -29.73
CA THR A 299 10.71 -16.41 -28.84
C THR A 299 10.23 -16.12 -27.42
N PRO A 300 9.75 -17.12 -26.65
CA PRO A 300 9.34 -16.89 -25.27
C PRO A 300 10.57 -16.53 -24.42
N SER A 301 10.51 -15.41 -23.72
CA SER A 301 11.59 -14.99 -22.83
C SER A 301 11.71 -15.94 -21.64
N VAL A 302 12.94 -16.15 -21.17
CA VAL A 302 13.29 -17.04 -20.03
C VAL A 302 12.40 -16.79 -18.80
N ASN A 303 12.12 -15.51 -18.50
CA ASN A 303 11.27 -15.10 -17.38
C ASN A 303 9.85 -15.71 -17.47
N GLY A 304 9.28 -15.80 -18.67
CA GLY A 304 7.95 -16.40 -18.89
C GLY A 304 7.94 -17.93 -18.71
N HIS A 305 9.09 -18.59 -18.86
CA HIS A 305 9.21 -20.02 -18.56
C HIS A 305 9.34 -20.27 -17.05
N LEU A 306 10.13 -19.45 -16.34
CA LEU A 306 10.22 -19.52 -14.87
C LEU A 306 8.86 -19.25 -14.20
N GLN A 307 8.10 -18.26 -14.68
CA GLN A 307 6.76 -17.98 -14.19
C GLN A 307 5.81 -19.18 -14.41
N ARG A 308 5.83 -19.78 -15.61
CA ARG A 308 5.00 -20.96 -15.94
C ARG A 308 5.39 -22.18 -15.12
N HIS A 309 6.67 -22.35 -14.82
CA HIS A 309 7.17 -23.42 -13.94
C HIS A 309 6.62 -23.27 -12.52
N VAL A 310 6.73 -22.08 -11.93
CA VAL A 310 6.21 -21.82 -10.58
C VAL A 310 4.70 -22.02 -10.51
N LEU A 311 3.94 -21.51 -11.50
CA LEU A 311 2.49 -21.74 -11.64
C LEU A 311 2.09 -23.22 -11.75
N LYS A 312 2.97 -24.08 -12.26
CA LYS A 312 2.70 -25.52 -12.42
C LYS A 312 3.02 -26.31 -11.14
N HIS A 313 3.99 -25.86 -10.36
CA HIS A 313 4.58 -26.63 -9.25
C HIS A 313 4.27 -26.09 -7.84
N VAL A 314 3.65 -24.92 -7.72
CA VAL A 314 3.28 -24.31 -6.43
C VAL A 314 1.77 -24.06 -6.35
N PRO A 315 1.01 -24.85 -5.57
CA PRO A 315 -0.40 -24.59 -5.33
C PRO A 315 -0.61 -23.40 -4.36
N PRO A 316 -1.79 -22.76 -4.32
CA PRO A 316 -2.02 -21.60 -3.44
C PRO A 316 -1.93 -21.90 -1.93
N SER A 317 -2.23 -23.14 -1.55
CA SER A 317 -2.05 -23.69 -0.20
C SER A 317 -0.61 -24.11 0.13
N ALA A 318 0.37 -23.87 -0.76
CA ALA A 318 1.75 -24.34 -0.62
C ALA A 318 2.39 -24.03 0.75
N GLY A 319 2.81 -25.10 1.43
CA GLY A 319 3.76 -25.04 2.54
C GLY A 319 5.23 -25.06 2.07
N PRO A 320 6.21 -24.97 2.99
CA PRO A 320 7.63 -24.88 2.67
C PRO A 320 8.15 -26.00 1.75
N GLU A 321 7.70 -27.24 1.94
CA GLU A 321 8.11 -28.39 1.12
C GLU A 321 7.63 -28.30 -0.34
N HIS A 322 6.50 -27.64 -0.61
CA HIS A 322 6.03 -27.43 -1.99
C HIS A 322 6.92 -26.40 -2.71
N VAL A 323 7.31 -25.33 -2.01
CA VAL A 323 8.26 -24.32 -2.53
C VAL A 323 9.64 -24.95 -2.77
N ARG A 324 10.08 -25.83 -1.86
CA ARG A 324 11.32 -26.62 -2.00
C ARG A 324 11.26 -27.53 -3.24
N ALA A 325 10.20 -28.32 -3.38
CA ALA A 325 10.03 -29.22 -4.53
C ALA A 325 10.00 -28.45 -5.86
N ALA A 326 9.28 -27.32 -5.92
CA ALA A 326 9.23 -26.45 -7.10
C ALA A 326 10.59 -25.86 -7.45
N PHE A 327 11.40 -25.48 -6.46
CA PHE A 327 12.76 -24.97 -6.67
C PHE A 327 13.72 -26.06 -7.20
N LEU A 328 13.69 -27.26 -6.62
CA LEU A 328 14.52 -28.38 -7.08
C LEU A 328 14.15 -28.81 -8.50
N ALA A 329 12.85 -28.85 -8.81
CA ALA A 329 12.35 -29.07 -10.17
C ALA A 329 12.79 -27.96 -11.14
N ALA A 330 12.89 -26.70 -10.68
CA ALA A 330 13.35 -25.58 -11.50
C ALA A 330 14.85 -25.69 -11.85
N LEU A 331 15.68 -26.24 -10.97
CA LEU A 331 17.08 -26.51 -11.27
C LEU A 331 17.27 -27.67 -12.28
N GLN A 332 16.30 -28.57 -12.37
CA GLN A 332 16.33 -29.74 -13.25
C GLN A 332 15.61 -29.51 -14.60
N ASP A 333 14.73 -28.53 -14.72
CA ASP A 333 14.05 -28.15 -15.96
C ASP A 333 15.05 -27.81 -17.08
N GLY A 334 14.85 -28.36 -18.28
CA GLY A 334 15.80 -28.28 -19.39
C GLY A 334 16.05 -26.87 -19.96
N HIS A 335 15.14 -25.92 -19.73
CA HIS A 335 15.32 -24.50 -20.10
C HIS A 335 15.96 -23.71 -18.95
N LEU A 336 15.44 -23.84 -17.73
CA LEU A 336 15.96 -23.13 -16.55
C LEU A 336 17.36 -23.59 -16.16
N ARG A 337 17.72 -24.86 -16.40
CA ARG A 337 19.08 -25.37 -16.24
C ARG A 337 20.09 -24.65 -17.15
N LYS A 338 19.68 -24.20 -18.35
CA LYS A 338 20.53 -23.47 -19.31
C LYS A 338 20.65 -21.99 -18.95
N SER A 339 19.56 -21.35 -18.53
CA SER A 339 19.58 -19.93 -18.13
C SER A 339 20.07 -19.68 -16.70
N GLY A 340 19.96 -20.68 -15.82
CA GLY A 340 19.95 -20.51 -14.37
C GLY A 340 18.56 -20.09 -13.85
N VAL A 341 18.35 -20.30 -12.54
CA VAL A 341 17.15 -19.90 -11.81
C VAL A 341 17.43 -18.59 -11.07
N HIS A 342 16.76 -17.51 -11.45
CA HIS A 342 16.89 -16.22 -10.76
C HIS A 342 16.11 -16.25 -9.44
N VAL A 343 16.83 -16.24 -8.31
CA VAL A 343 16.28 -16.47 -6.96
C VAL A 343 15.21 -15.44 -6.60
N GLY A 344 15.48 -14.15 -6.81
CA GLY A 344 14.52 -13.08 -6.53
C GLY A 344 13.22 -13.14 -7.37
N GLN A 345 13.30 -13.62 -8.62
CA GLN A 345 12.13 -13.80 -9.47
C GLN A 345 11.35 -15.04 -9.08
N PHE A 346 12.04 -16.15 -8.79
CA PHE A 346 11.41 -17.37 -8.26
C PHE A 346 10.63 -17.05 -6.97
N GLY A 347 11.25 -16.38 -5.99
CA GLY A 347 10.59 -15.95 -4.77
C GLY A 347 9.43 -14.99 -4.99
N GLY A 348 9.57 -14.06 -5.95
CA GLY A 348 8.49 -13.15 -6.35
C GLY A 348 7.29 -13.89 -6.95
N TYR A 349 7.51 -14.86 -7.85
CA TYR A 349 6.43 -15.66 -8.43
C TYR A 349 5.75 -16.57 -7.42
N VAL A 350 6.51 -17.15 -6.47
CA VAL A 350 5.92 -17.95 -5.38
C VAL A 350 5.08 -17.06 -4.46
N GLY A 351 5.57 -15.88 -4.07
CA GLY A 351 4.85 -14.93 -3.24
C GLY A 351 3.57 -14.36 -3.87
N LEU A 352 3.42 -14.44 -5.20
CA LEU A 352 2.18 -14.09 -5.91
C LEU A 352 1.11 -15.20 -5.88
N LEU A 353 1.45 -16.40 -5.41
CA LEU A 353 0.53 -17.55 -5.36
C LEU A 353 0.08 -17.92 -3.94
N LEU A 354 0.77 -17.45 -2.89
CA LEU A 354 0.43 -17.80 -1.51
C LEU A 354 -0.84 -17.07 -1.04
N ASP A 355 -1.87 -17.84 -0.68
CA ASP A 355 -3.12 -17.28 -0.15
C ASP A 355 -2.94 -16.59 1.22
N GLY A 356 -3.84 -15.65 1.52
CA GLY A 356 -3.97 -15.02 2.85
C GLY A 356 -2.94 -13.93 3.15
N GLY A 357 -2.27 -13.38 2.14
CA GLY A 357 -1.24 -12.34 2.32
C GLY A 357 0.10 -12.84 2.86
N ARG A 358 0.27 -14.16 2.97
CA ARG A 358 1.51 -14.81 3.42
C ARG A 358 2.65 -14.49 2.48
N LYS A 359 3.71 -13.90 3.03
CA LYS A 359 4.96 -13.61 2.31
C LYS A 359 5.88 -14.82 2.38
N LEU A 360 6.82 -14.87 1.45
CA LEU A 360 7.84 -15.92 1.41
C LEU A 360 8.70 -15.99 2.68
N ALA A 361 8.85 -14.86 3.40
CA ALA A 361 9.55 -14.79 4.69
C ALA A 361 8.77 -15.49 5.81
N ASP A 362 7.44 -15.52 5.74
CA ASP A 362 6.55 -16.13 6.75
C ASP A 362 6.66 -17.67 6.75
N LEU A 363 7.25 -18.24 5.69
CA LEU A 363 7.61 -19.66 5.59
C LEU A 363 8.94 -20.00 6.31
N GLY A 364 9.47 -19.09 7.15
CA GLY A 364 10.73 -19.27 7.89
C GLY A 364 11.99 -19.12 7.03
N LEU A 365 11.86 -18.57 5.82
CA LEU A 365 12.96 -18.42 4.89
C LEU A 365 13.71 -17.12 5.21
N GLY A 366 14.95 -17.22 5.68
CA GLY A 366 15.81 -16.07 5.97
C GLY A 366 16.28 -15.36 4.70
N SER A 367 17.60 -15.27 4.46
CA SER A 367 18.07 -14.88 3.12
C SER A 367 17.64 -15.95 2.11
N LEU A 368 16.77 -15.59 1.17
CA LEU A 368 16.24 -16.52 0.16
C LEU A 368 17.36 -17.16 -0.68
N GLU A 369 18.43 -16.43 -0.97
CA GLU A 369 19.61 -16.97 -1.65
C GLU A 369 20.33 -18.04 -0.81
N LYS A 370 20.49 -17.78 0.50
CA LYS A 370 21.07 -18.76 1.43
C LYS A 370 20.17 -20.00 1.52
N TRP A 371 18.85 -19.80 1.63
CA TRP A 371 17.89 -20.91 1.66
C TRP A 371 17.93 -21.76 0.38
N CYS A 372 17.85 -21.15 -0.81
CA CYS A 372 17.93 -21.86 -2.08
C CYS A 372 19.19 -22.73 -2.20
N LEU A 373 20.35 -22.19 -1.82
CA LEU A 373 21.61 -22.97 -1.81
C LEU A 373 21.57 -24.09 -0.76
N THR A 374 21.10 -23.82 0.45
CA THR A 374 20.95 -24.84 1.50
C THR A 374 20.01 -25.97 1.08
N GLN A 375 18.89 -25.68 0.41
CA GLN A 375 17.95 -26.69 -0.07
C GLN A 375 18.51 -27.54 -1.22
N ALA A 376 19.28 -26.93 -2.13
CA ALA A 376 19.97 -27.68 -3.17
C ALA A 376 21.01 -28.64 -2.57
N THR A 377 21.86 -28.14 -1.66
CA THR A 377 22.85 -28.97 -0.93
C THR A 377 22.18 -30.10 -0.15
N ALA A 378 21.08 -29.81 0.57
CA ALA A 378 20.31 -30.81 1.32
C ALA A 378 19.60 -31.85 0.43
N ALA A 379 19.47 -31.59 -0.88
CA ALA A 379 18.96 -32.52 -1.87
C ALA A 379 20.10 -33.24 -2.66
N GLY A 380 21.35 -33.10 -2.23
CA GLY A 380 22.52 -33.64 -2.94
C GLY A 380 22.85 -32.94 -4.26
N ILE A 381 22.21 -31.80 -4.55
CA ILE A 381 22.40 -31.05 -5.79
C ILE A 381 23.48 -30.00 -5.58
N ALA A 382 24.62 -30.17 -6.24
CA ALA A 382 25.66 -29.15 -6.32
C ALA A 382 25.12 -27.92 -7.10
N ALA A 383 24.69 -26.89 -6.38
CA ALA A 383 24.22 -25.63 -6.94
C ALA A 383 25.13 -24.47 -6.52
N VAL A 384 25.44 -23.58 -7.46
CA VAL A 384 26.39 -22.48 -7.28
C VAL A 384 25.77 -21.19 -7.81
N LYS A 385 26.11 -20.04 -7.19
CA LYS A 385 25.75 -18.73 -7.73
C LYS A 385 26.50 -18.46 -9.04
N ASP A 386 25.85 -17.83 -10.01
CA ASP A 386 26.53 -17.37 -11.21
C ASP A 386 27.55 -16.26 -10.84
N PRO A 387 28.84 -16.40 -11.21
CA PRO A 387 29.87 -15.43 -10.84
C PRO A 387 29.67 -14.05 -11.49
N THR A 388 28.88 -13.97 -12.56
CA THR A 388 28.53 -12.71 -13.26
C THR A 388 27.19 -12.12 -12.79
N ALA A 389 26.35 -12.93 -12.14
CA ALA A 389 25.01 -12.53 -11.69
C ALA A 389 24.63 -13.27 -10.39
N PRO A 390 25.03 -12.77 -9.20
CA PRO A 390 24.90 -13.52 -7.94
C PRO A 390 23.45 -13.83 -7.52
N SER A 391 22.46 -13.18 -8.13
CA SER A 391 21.03 -13.46 -7.98
C SER A 391 20.54 -14.70 -8.75
N ILE A 392 21.38 -15.32 -9.58
CA ILE A 392 21.09 -16.51 -10.37
C ILE A 392 21.82 -17.72 -9.77
N VAL A 393 21.07 -18.80 -9.54
CA VAL A 393 21.61 -20.10 -9.12
C VAL A 393 21.59 -21.07 -10.30
N ARG A 394 22.70 -21.77 -10.51
CA ARG A 394 22.87 -22.81 -11.55
C ARG A 394 23.28 -24.13 -10.90
N LEU A 395 23.07 -25.23 -11.61
CA LEU A 395 23.79 -26.46 -11.31
C LEU A 395 25.29 -26.22 -11.53
N GLY A 396 26.09 -26.47 -10.50
CA GLY A 396 27.54 -26.56 -10.63
C GLY A 396 27.91 -27.75 -11.53
N LYS A 397 29.10 -27.71 -12.12
CA LYS A 397 29.67 -28.93 -12.70
C LYS A 397 29.82 -29.96 -11.57
N PRO A 398 29.47 -31.23 -11.77
CA PRO A 398 29.91 -32.27 -10.84
C PRO A 398 31.44 -32.20 -10.76
N ALA A 399 31.99 -32.35 -9.56
CA ALA A 399 33.42 -32.54 -9.41
C ALA A 399 33.82 -33.78 -10.22
N GLN A 400 34.78 -33.62 -11.13
CA GLN A 400 35.46 -34.77 -11.71
C GLN A 400 36.30 -35.38 -10.58
N THR A 401 35.86 -36.54 -10.12
CA THR A 401 36.67 -37.49 -9.34
C THR A 401 37.71 -38.15 -10.24
#